data_AF-K8A118-F1
#
_entry.id   AF-K8A118-F1
#
_cell.length_a   1.000
_cell.length_b   1.000
_cell.length_c   1.000
_cell.angle_alpha   90.00
_cell.angle_beta   90.00
_cell.angle_gamma   90.00
#
_symmetry.space_group_name_H-M   'P 1'
#
loop_
_entity.id
_entity.type
_entity.pdbx_description
1 polymer ?
#
loop_
_entity_poly.entity_id
_entity_poly.type
_entity_poly.pdbx_seq_one_letter_code
_entity_poly.pdbx_strand_id
1 'polypeptide(L)'
;MVLYHNREHHPFDNPHGEGWLIREYASLEGLELLPESDTPYRAFPVRWLSVDDDAPGWEDAWEITDLSDVNNDEEASNRFFADFNRYSGTKVGGYPAEIQHGVGIEDFVFQVGSEEKVNWMWADNGIGYFHRKSEGIWTFSCQFY
;
A
#
# COMPACT_ATOMS: atom_id res chain seq x y z
N MET A 1 -4.74 -13.99 3.97
CA MET A 1 -5.26 -12.64 4.25
C MET A 1 -6.23 -12.25 3.15
N VAL A 2 -7.33 -11.56 3.48
CA VAL A 2 -8.31 -11.02 2.53
C VAL A 2 -8.66 -9.60 2.94
N LEU A 3 -8.53 -8.64 2.02
CA LEU A 3 -8.98 -7.26 2.18
C LEU A 3 -10.40 -7.14 1.63
N TYR A 4 -11.30 -6.65 2.47
CA TYR A 4 -12.66 -6.26 2.14
C TYR A 4 -12.75 -4.73 2.15
N HIS A 5 -13.45 -4.19 1.16
CA HIS A 5 -13.70 -2.76 1.06
C HIS A 5 -15.15 -2.53 0.67
N ASN A 6 -15.78 -1.53 1.26
CA ASN A 6 -17.13 -1.11 0.90
C ASN A 6 -17.10 -0.50 -0.51
N ARG A 7 -18.06 -0.90 -1.33
CA ARG A 7 -18.14 -0.46 -2.72
C ARG A 7 -18.89 0.84 -2.90
N GLU A 8 -19.72 1.20 -1.92
CA GLU A 8 -20.62 2.36 -2.01
C GLU A 8 -20.03 3.61 -1.35
N HIS A 9 -19.14 3.43 -0.39
CA HIS A 9 -18.55 4.51 0.40
C HIS A 9 -17.07 4.25 0.62
N HIS A 10 -16.27 5.29 0.46
CA HIS A 10 -14.85 5.24 0.81
C HIS A 10 -14.67 5.42 2.32
N PRO A 11 -13.93 4.55 3.00
CA PRO A 11 -13.74 4.57 4.44
C PRO A 11 -12.42 5.24 4.82
N PHE A 12 -12.17 6.46 4.32
CA PHE A 12 -10.86 7.11 4.40
C PHE A 12 -10.37 7.37 5.84
N ASP A 13 -11.28 7.35 6.80
CA ASP A 13 -11.09 7.76 8.18
C ASP A 13 -11.78 6.81 9.18
N ASN A 14 -12.35 5.70 8.70
CA ASN A 14 -13.07 4.76 9.55
C ASN A 14 -12.14 3.72 10.20
N PRO A 15 -12.47 3.26 11.42
CA PRO A 15 -11.73 2.18 12.07
C PRO A 15 -11.87 0.85 11.30
N HIS A 16 -10.91 -0.07 11.51
CA HIS A 16 -10.96 -1.42 10.97
C HIS A 16 -12.27 -2.12 11.35
N GLY A 17 -12.99 -2.63 10.35
CA GLY A 17 -14.32 -3.21 10.50
C GLY A 17 -15.45 -2.29 10.01
N GLU A 18 -15.20 -1.00 9.82
CA GLU A 18 -16.19 -0.01 9.38
C GLU A 18 -15.93 0.44 7.94
N GLY A 19 -16.54 -0.24 6.98
CA GLY A 19 -16.38 0.06 5.55
C GLY A 19 -15.10 -0.49 4.92
N TRP A 20 -14.15 -0.98 5.70
CA TRP A 20 -13.06 -1.83 5.26
C TRP A 20 -12.72 -2.86 6.33
N LEU A 21 -12.19 -4.01 5.93
CA LEU A 21 -11.83 -5.08 6.86
C LEU A 21 -10.75 -5.96 6.26
N ILE A 22 -9.70 -6.20 7.03
CA ILE A 22 -8.76 -7.30 6.74
C ILE A 22 -9.13 -8.50 7.60
N ARG A 23 -9.29 -9.66 6.94
CA ARG A 23 -9.41 -10.96 7.61
C ARG A 23 -8.18 -11.82 7.34
N GLU A 24 -7.67 -12.44 8.38
CA GLU A 24 -6.50 -13.30 8.33
C GLU A 24 -6.91 -14.75 8.57
N TYR A 25 -6.34 -15.65 7.78
CA TYR A 25 -6.70 -17.06 7.77
C TYR A 25 -5.41 -17.87 7.76
N ALA A 26 -5.26 -18.76 8.73
CA ALA A 26 -4.11 -19.67 8.81
C ALA A 26 -4.25 -20.87 7.86
N SER A 27 -5.48 -21.21 7.45
CA SER A 27 -5.78 -22.27 6.49
C SER A 27 -6.97 -21.91 5.61
N LEU A 28 -7.15 -22.66 4.52
CA LEU A 28 -8.34 -22.59 3.67
C LEU A 28 -9.46 -23.53 4.13
N GLU A 29 -9.22 -24.33 5.16
CA GLU A 29 -10.19 -25.31 5.66
C GLU A 29 -11.44 -24.60 6.20
N GLY A 30 -12.61 -25.02 5.74
CA GLY A 30 -13.89 -24.43 6.15
C GLY A 30 -14.19 -23.05 5.55
N LEU A 31 -13.35 -22.53 4.65
CA LEU A 31 -13.68 -21.31 3.91
C LEU A 31 -14.67 -21.62 2.78
N GLU A 32 -15.71 -20.79 2.69
CA GLU A 32 -16.70 -20.83 1.62
C GLU A 32 -16.47 -19.68 0.65
N LEU A 33 -16.80 -19.92 -0.62
CA LEU A 33 -16.79 -18.86 -1.61
C LEU A 33 -17.88 -17.85 -1.29
N LEU A 34 -17.55 -16.57 -1.46
CA LEU A 34 -18.56 -15.52 -1.41
C LEU A 34 -19.53 -15.69 -2.59
N PRO A 35 -20.82 -15.39 -2.39
CA PRO A 35 -21.76 -15.35 -3.50
C PRO A 35 -21.27 -14.35 -4.54
N GLU A 36 -21.54 -14.65 -5.81
CA GLU A 36 -21.26 -13.71 -6.89
C GLU A 36 -21.99 -12.39 -6.63
N SER A 37 -21.28 -11.30 -6.90
CA SER A 37 -21.79 -9.94 -6.76
C SER A 37 -21.50 -9.20 -8.03
N ASP A 38 -22.50 -8.48 -8.55
CA ASP A 38 -22.31 -7.63 -9.71
C ASP A 38 -21.40 -6.45 -9.33
N THR A 39 -20.18 -6.42 -9.87
CA THR A 39 -19.13 -5.47 -9.52
C THR A 39 -18.44 -4.93 -10.77
N PRO A 40 -18.06 -3.64 -10.79
CA PRO A 40 -17.26 -3.12 -11.90
C PRO A 40 -15.84 -3.70 -11.92
N TYR A 41 -15.42 -4.41 -10.86
CA TYR A 41 -14.09 -4.97 -10.72
C TYR A 41 -13.96 -6.33 -11.42
N ARG A 42 -12.83 -6.54 -12.08
CA ARG A 42 -12.54 -7.79 -12.78
C ARG A 42 -11.73 -8.72 -11.87
N ALA A 43 -12.19 -9.96 -11.73
CA ALA A 43 -11.35 -11.00 -11.14
C ALA A 43 -10.11 -11.19 -12.03
N PHE A 44 -8.91 -11.02 -11.46
CA PHE A 44 -7.67 -11.11 -12.20
C PHE A 44 -6.63 -11.90 -11.41
N PRO A 45 -6.03 -12.96 -11.97
CA PRO A 45 -4.97 -13.68 -11.30
C PRO A 45 -3.72 -12.79 -11.20
N VAL A 46 -3.24 -12.59 -9.97
CA VAL A 46 -2.02 -11.83 -9.72
C VAL A 46 -0.80 -12.73 -9.89
N ARG A 47 0.20 -12.26 -10.65
CA ARG A 47 1.54 -12.84 -10.68
C ARG A 47 2.46 -11.98 -9.84
N TRP A 48 2.86 -12.49 -8.67
CA TRP A 48 3.81 -11.82 -7.80
C TRP A 48 5.23 -11.92 -8.34
N LEU A 49 5.97 -10.83 -8.23
CA LEU A 49 7.40 -10.75 -8.52
C LEU A 49 8.12 -10.36 -7.24
N SER A 50 9.15 -11.12 -6.89
CA SER A 50 10.04 -10.73 -5.79
C SER A 50 11.01 -9.68 -6.30
N VAL A 51 11.22 -8.64 -5.51
CA VAL A 51 12.21 -7.58 -5.73
C VAL A 51 13.02 -7.39 -4.46
N ASP A 52 14.27 -6.95 -4.60
CA ASP A 52 15.21 -6.72 -3.50
C ASP A 52 15.81 -5.30 -3.51
N ASP A 53 15.22 -4.40 -4.32
CA ASP A 53 15.68 -3.04 -4.59
C ASP A 53 14.63 -1.95 -4.36
N ASP A 54 13.53 -2.27 -3.66
CA ASP A 54 12.52 -1.27 -3.25
C ASP A 54 13.09 -0.37 -2.15
N ALA A 55 12.98 0.94 -2.34
CA ALA A 55 13.50 1.96 -1.44
C ALA A 55 12.38 2.91 -0.95
N PRO A 56 12.54 3.55 0.22
CA PRO A 56 11.59 4.54 0.71
C PRO A 56 11.53 5.81 -0.16
N GLY A 57 10.42 6.54 -0.02
CA GLY A 57 10.29 7.93 -0.47
C GLY A 57 11.24 8.86 0.28
N TRP A 58 11.29 10.13 -0.12
CA TRP A 58 12.23 11.07 0.47
C TRP A 58 11.91 11.32 1.95
N GLU A 59 10.65 11.62 2.27
CA GLU A 59 10.24 11.90 3.64
C GLU A 59 10.34 10.65 4.52
N ASP A 60 9.91 9.50 4.00
CA ASP A 60 10.02 8.23 4.73
C ASP A 60 11.50 7.83 4.96
N ALA A 61 12.41 8.14 4.03
CA ALA A 61 13.83 7.82 4.19
C ALA A 61 14.49 8.58 5.36
N TRP A 62 14.02 9.80 5.66
CA TRP A 62 14.47 10.57 6.82
C TRP A 62 14.11 9.90 8.15
N GLU A 63 13.08 9.04 8.19
CA GLU A 63 12.73 8.27 9.39
C GLU A 63 13.74 7.13 9.65
N ILE A 64 14.44 6.67 8.61
CA ILE A 64 15.41 5.56 8.69
C ILE A 64 16.81 6.08 8.96
N THR A 65 17.20 7.17 8.30
CA THR A 65 18.57 7.67 8.33
C THR A 65 18.62 9.18 8.15
N ASP A 66 19.64 9.80 8.75
CA ASP A 66 19.89 11.23 8.56
C ASP A 66 20.40 11.49 7.14
N LEU A 67 19.59 12.16 6.33
CA LEU A 67 19.92 12.50 4.95
C LEU A 67 20.56 13.89 4.82
N SER A 68 21.03 14.51 5.89
CA SER A 68 21.63 15.86 5.86
C SER A 68 22.73 15.99 4.80
N ASP A 69 23.63 15.02 4.68
CA ASP A 69 24.70 15.05 3.68
C ASP A 69 24.15 14.92 2.25
N VAL A 70 23.13 14.08 2.04
CA VAL A 70 22.46 13.91 0.73
C VAL A 70 21.67 15.17 0.36
N ASN A 71 21.01 15.80 1.32
CA ASN A 71 20.21 17.00 1.13
C ASN A 71 21.06 18.25 0.87
N ASN A 72 22.27 18.31 1.44
CA ASN A 72 23.20 19.41 1.26
C ASN A 72 24.07 19.28 -0.01
N ASP A 73 23.98 18.17 -0.74
CA ASP A 73 24.70 17.89 -1.98
C ASP A 73 23.71 17.64 -3.13
N GLU A 74 23.69 18.55 -4.11
CA GLU A 74 22.77 18.49 -5.25
C GLU A 74 22.95 17.21 -6.10
N GLU A 75 24.19 16.73 -6.28
CA GLU A 75 24.45 15.51 -7.04
C GLU A 75 23.92 14.29 -6.28
N ALA A 76 24.16 14.23 -4.96
CA ALA A 76 23.65 13.16 -4.13
C ALA A 76 22.11 13.13 -4.08
N SER A 77 21.48 14.30 -3.95
CA SER A 77 20.02 14.45 -3.97
C SER A 77 19.43 13.98 -5.30
N ASN A 78 19.99 14.43 -6.43
CA ASN A 78 19.55 13.98 -7.76
C ASN A 78 19.65 12.46 -7.91
N ARG A 79 20.73 11.85 -7.39
CA ARG A 79 20.91 10.39 -7.40
C ARG A 79 19.91 9.67 -6.50
N PHE A 80 19.50 10.24 -5.37
CA PHE A 80 18.44 9.64 -4.55
C PHE A 80 17.12 9.45 -5.32
N PHE A 81 16.76 10.43 -6.15
CA PHE A 81 15.55 10.36 -6.96
C PHE A 81 15.71 9.51 -8.22
N ALA A 82 16.92 9.40 -8.78
CA ALA A 82 17.17 8.69 -10.03
C ALA A 82 17.60 7.22 -9.89
N ASP A 83 18.40 6.90 -8.86
CA ASP A 83 19.09 5.61 -8.76
C ASP A 83 18.27 4.55 -7.98
N PHE A 84 17.28 4.97 -7.17
CA PHE A 84 16.49 4.07 -6.33
C PHE A 84 15.13 3.74 -6.93
N ASN A 85 14.80 2.44 -6.94
CA ASN A 85 13.50 1.97 -7.39
C ASN A 85 12.43 2.14 -6.30
N ARG A 86 11.24 2.55 -6.74
CA ARG A 86 10.06 2.73 -5.89
C ARG A 86 8.86 2.17 -6.63
N TYR A 87 8.18 1.21 -6.01
CA TYR A 87 7.06 0.53 -6.64
C TYR A 87 5.72 1.03 -6.12
N SER A 88 4.96 1.75 -6.95
CA SER A 88 3.64 2.32 -6.63
C SER A 88 2.45 1.36 -6.84
N GLY A 89 2.70 0.21 -7.47
CA GLY A 89 1.69 -0.83 -7.66
C GLY A 89 1.29 -1.54 -6.37
N THR A 90 0.44 -2.54 -6.50
CA THR A 90 0.09 -3.42 -5.38
C THR A 90 1.30 -4.27 -4.95
N LYS A 91 1.73 -4.15 -3.69
CA LYS A 91 2.88 -4.90 -3.13
C LYS A 91 2.69 -5.23 -1.66
N VAL A 92 3.41 -6.25 -1.19
CA VAL A 92 3.47 -6.70 0.21
C VAL A 92 4.91 -6.59 0.69
N GLY A 93 5.12 -5.97 1.85
CA GLY A 93 6.44 -5.62 2.37
C GLY A 93 7.10 -4.49 1.59
N GLY A 94 8.40 -4.29 1.82
CA GLY A 94 9.15 -3.17 1.28
C GLY A 94 8.80 -1.86 1.98
N TYR A 95 8.83 -0.77 1.23
CA TYR A 95 8.52 0.58 1.73
C TYR A 95 7.26 1.11 1.08
N PRO A 96 6.39 1.87 1.78
CA PRO A 96 5.26 2.50 1.12
C PRO A 96 5.72 3.44 0.00
N ALA A 97 5.00 3.45 -1.12
CA ALA A 97 5.26 4.38 -2.19
C ALA A 97 4.75 5.77 -1.85
N GLU A 98 5.65 6.74 -1.72
CA GLU A 98 5.36 8.14 -1.48
C GLU A 98 4.89 8.83 -2.77
N ILE A 99 3.63 9.26 -2.85
CA ILE A 99 3.08 9.99 -4.01
C ILE A 99 2.73 11.44 -3.71
N GLN A 100 2.51 11.80 -2.44
CA GLN A 100 2.32 13.18 -1.99
C GLN A 100 3.23 13.60 -0.84
N HIS A 101 3.30 12.79 0.22
CA HIS A 101 4.08 13.02 1.44
C HIS A 101 4.40 11.68 2.11
N GLY A 102 5.27 11.68 3.11
CA GLY A 102 5.67 10.48 3.86
C GLY A 102 4.45 9.71 4.37
N VAL A 103 4.46 8.40 4.15
CA VAL A 103 3.33 7.52 4.50
C VAL A 103 3.52 6.91 5.89
N GLY A 104 4.77 6.85 6.37
CA GLY A 104 5.16 6.18 7.60
C GLY A 104 5.53 4.71 7.36
N ILE A 105 6.73 4.34 7.76
CA ILE A 105 7.29 2.98 7.56
C ILE A 105 6.94 2.04 8.71
N GLU A 106 6.75 2.59 9.92
CA GLU A 106 6.43 1.80 11.10
C GLU A 106 5.14 0.99 10.86
N ASP A 107 5.20 -0.31 11.18
CA ASP A 107 4.09 -1.26 11.02
C ASP A 107 3.56 -1.44 9.59
N PHE A 108 4.21 -0.90 8.55
CA PHE A 108 3.77 -1.07 7.16
C PHE A 108 3.79 -2.55 6.75
N VAL A 109 2.67 -3.03 6.18
CA VAL A 109 2.55 -4.43 5.73
C VAL A 109 2.41 -4.53 4.22
N PHE A 110 1.51 -3.74 3.63
CA PHE A 110 1.26 -3.79 2.20
C PHE A 110 0.57 -2.53 1.70
N GLN A 111 0.59 -2.34 0.39
CA GLN A 111 -0.20 -1.32 -0.29
C GLN A 111 -0.98 -1.92 -1.45
N VAL A 112 -2.08 -1.25 -1.80
CA VAL A 112 -2.87 -1.54 -3.00
C VAL A 112 -2.84 -0.28 -3.85
N GLY A 113 -2.18 -0.34 -5.00
CA GLY A 113 -2.20 0.75 -5.96
C GLY A 113 -3.52 0.79 -6.74
N SER A 114 -3.74 1.86 -7.49
CA SER A 114 -4.72 1.87 -8.56
C SER A 114 -4.24 0.94 -9.69
N GLU A 115 -5.13 0.06 -10.18
CA GLU A 115 -4.78 -1.06 -11.04
C GLU A 115 -5.82 -1.22 -12.17
N GLU A 116 -5.45 -0.81 -13.38
CA GLU A 116 -6.34 -0.80 -14.55
C GLU A 116 -6.88 -2.21 -14.88
N LYS A 117 -6.04 -3.25 -14.77
CA LYS A 117 -6.42 -4.62 -15.15
C LYS A 117 -7.60 -5.17 -14.35
N VAL A 118 -7.66 -4.87 -13.05
CA VAL A 118 -8.79 -5.23 -12.18
C VAL A 118 -9.89 -4.16 -12.18
N ASN A 119 -9.70 -3.06 -12.90
CA ASN A 119 -10.57 -1.87 -12.90
C ASN A 119 -10.72 -1.24 -11.51
N TRP A 120 -9.63 -1.26 -10.73
CA TRP A 120 -9.58 -0.70 -9.38
C TRP A 120 -8.91 0.67 -9.41
N MET A 121 -9.53 1.66 -8.77
CA MET A 121 -9.03 3.03 -8.71
C MET A 121 -9.24 3.61 -7.32
N TRP A 122 -8.17 4.14 -6.74
CA TRP A 122 -8.23 4.98 -5.55
C TRP A 122 -8.36 6.43 -5.99
N ALA A 123 -9.60 6.95 -6.04
CA ALA A 123 -9.92 8.31 -6.47
C ALA A 123 -9.14 8.75 -7.73
N ASP A 124 -8.16 9.65 -7.61
CA ASP A 124 -7.29 10.09 -8.70
C ASP A 124 -5.95 9.34 -8.69
N ASN A 125 -5.98 8.10 -9.22
CA ASN A 125 -4.80 7.23 -9.38
C ASN A 125 -3.95 7.05 -8.11
N GLY A 126 -4.60 7.00 -6.95
CA GLY A 126 -3.95 6.91 -5.66
C GLY A 126 -3.55 5.51 -5.22
N ILE A 127 -3.16 5.42 -3.95
CA ILE A 127 -2.69 4.22 -3.28
C ILE A 127 -3.32 4.13 -1.89
N GLY A 128 -3.76 2.93 -1.51
CA GLY A 128 -4.15 2.59 -0.15
C GLY A 128 -3.03 1.85 0.58
N TYR A 129 -2.67 2.31 1.77
CA TYR A 129 -1.59 1.78 2.60
C TYR A 129 -2.16 1.12 3.85
N PHE A 130 -1.63 -0.04 4.21
CA PHE A 130 -2.14 -0.85 5.31
C PHE A 130 -1.02 -1.20 6.27
N HIS A 131 -1.22 -0.82 7.53
CA HIS A 131 -0.28 -1.02 8.62
C HIS A 131 -0.89 -1.93 9.68
N ARG A 132 -0.04 -2.69 10.37
CA ARG A 132 -0.45 -3.60 11.43
C ARG A 132 0.47 -3.51 12.63
N LYS A 133 -0.09 -3.03 13.74
CA LYS A 133 0.61 -2.97 15.01
C LYS A 133 0.88 -4.36 15.57
N SER A 134 1.87 -4.46 16.45
CA SER A 134 2.23 -5.70 17.14
C SER A 134 1.07 -6.36 17.90
N GLU A 135 0.09 -5.57 18.38
CA GLU A 135 -1.13 -6.01 19.05
C GLU A 135 -2.17 -6.61 18.10
N GLY A 136 -1.90 -6.61 16.79
CA GLY A 136 -2.79 -7.12 15.75
C GLY A 136 -3.82 -6.11 15.24
N ILE A 137 -3.67 -4.84 15.61
CA ILE A 137 -4.57 -3.76 15.18
C ILE A 137 -4.17 -3.30 13.78
N TRP A 138 -5.14 -3.30 12.86
CA TRP A 138 -4.95 -2.78 11.51
C TRP A 138 -5.33 -1.31 11.43
N THR A 139 -4.49 -0.53 10.73
CA THR A 139 -4.79 0.84 10.32
C THR A 139 -4.63 0.98 8.82
N PHE A 140 -5.33 1.95 8.25
CA PHE A 140 -5.34 2.22 6.83
C PHE A 140 -5.22 3.73 6.62
N SER A 141 -4.45 4.12 5.60
CA SER A 141 -4.39 5.47 5.08
C SER A 141 -4.35 5.43 3.56
N CYS A 142 -4.55 6.56 2.90
CA CYS A 142 -4.48 6.64 1.45
C CYS A 142 -4.01 8.02 1.00
N GLN A 143 -3.37 8.04 -0.17
CA GLN A 143 -2.98 9.25 -0.89
C GLN A 143 -3.51 9.16 -2.32
N PHE A 144 -3.71 10.31 -2.97
CA PHE A 144 -4.19 10.46 -4.35
C PHE A 144 -3.37 11.53 -5.07
N TYR A 145 -3.43 11.67 -6.39
CA TYR A 145 -2.78 12.78 -7.10
C TYR A 145 -3.53 14.12 -6.97
#